data_AF-A0A927TTT4-F1
#
_entry.id   AF-A0A927TTT4-F1
#
_cell.length_a   1.000
_cell.length_b   1.000
_cell.length_c   1.000
_cell.angle_alpha   90.00
_cell.angle_beta   90.00
_cell.angle_gamma   90.00
#
_symmetry.space_group_name_H-M   'P 1'
#
loop_
_entity.id
_entity.type
_entity.pdbx_description
1 polymer ?
#
loop_
_entity_poly.entity_id
_entity_poly.type
_entity_poly.pdbx_seq_one_letter_code
_entity_poly.pdbx_strand_id
1 'polypeptide(L)'
;MKLVDHSKKYKYEDGSDRPDEKIIPFLDNEFVTGFKEDRIFYSKDFDIALYKKIHDEGMTYVQAYNALGFDTNILGEDRAYSAGKRVMQKARDNKLFTVDETNYDGSVSREQMGNLTPEEERAYLVARNHYLEEMLLAQKKIRSELEEYFT
;
A
#
# COMPACT_ATOMS: atom_id res chain seq x y z
N MET A 1 -13.50 -7.99 -5.73
CA MET A 1 -14.24 -7.32 -6.82
C MET A 1 -13.69 -7.91 -8.12
N LYS A 2 -14.49 -8.66 -8.89
CA LYS A 2 -14.04 -9.37 -10.10
C LYS A 2 -14.47 -8.57 -11.33
N LEU A 3 -13.52 -8.25 -12.20
CA LEU A 3 -13.73 -7.66 -13.51
C LEU A 3 -14.40 -8.70 -14.43
N VAL A 4 -15.46 -8.31 -15.14
CA VAL A 4 -16.22 -9.19 -16.05
C VAL A 4 -16.28 -8.56 -17.47
N ASP A 5 -15.46 -9.13 -18.36
CA ASP A 5 -15.67 -9.48 -19.79
C ASP A 5 -16.42 -8.55 -20.79
N HIS A 6 -16.01 -8.28 -22.05
CA HIS A 6 -14.73 -8.31 -22.83
C HIS A 6 -14.82 -7.39 -24.09
N SER A 7 -15.66 -6.34 -24.12
CA SER A 7 -15.69 -5.41 -25.28
C SER A 7 -15.30 -3.97 -24.95
N LYS A 8 -15.29 -3.58 -23.66
CA LYS A 8 -14.98 -2.22 -23.20
C LYS A 8 -14.29 -2.31 -21.85
N LYS A 9 -12.96 -2.51 -21.86
CA LYS A 9 -12.11 -2.74 -20.66
C LYS A 9 -12.24 -1.67 -19.56
N TYR A 10 -12.85 -0.51 -19.83
CA TYR A 10 -12.78 0.66 -18.94
C TYR A 10 -14.12 1.39 -18.80
N LYS A 11 -15.16 0.68 -18.34
CA LYS A 11 -16.45 1.29 -17.98
C LYS A 11 -16.83 0.92 -16.55
N TYR A 12 -17.38 1.88 -15.80
CA TYR A 12 -18.11 1.58 -14.57
C TYR A 12 -19.43 0.86 -14.90
N GLU A 13 -19.97 0.11 -13.93
CA GLU A 13 -21.19 -0.70 -14.09
C GLU A 13 -22.44 0.13 -14.49
N ASP A 14 -22.45 1.43 -14.19
CA ASP A 14 -23.51 2.37 -14.55
C ASP A 14 -23.33 3.04 -15.94
N GLY A 15 -22.23 2.72 -16.64
CA GLY A 15 -21.94 3.24 -17.98
C GLY A 15 -21.41 4.67 -18.05
N SER A 16 -21.23 5.34 -16.91
CA SER A 16 -20.61 6.66 -16.81
C SER A 16 -19.11 6.55 -16.50
N ASP A 17 -18.39 7.63 -16.80
CA ASP A 17 -16.92 7.78 -16.75
C ASP A 17 -16.11 6.84 -17.67
N ARG A 18 -15.59 7.42 -18.75
CA ARG A 18 -14.61 6.80 -19.63
C ARG A 18 -13.23 7.36 -19.22
N PRO A 19 -12.19 6.53 -19.08
CA PRO A 19 -10.85 7.07 -18.85
C PRO A 19 -10.48 8.04 -19.96
N ASP A 20 -9.70 9.07 -19.62
CA ASP A 20 -9.07 9.93 -20.61
C ASP A 20 -8.30 9.05 -21.62
N GLU A 21 -8.45 9.33 -22.92
CA GLU A 21 -7.83 8.53 -23.98
C GLU A 21 -6.31 8.42 -23.80
N LYS A 22 -5.68 9.44 -23.20
CA LYS A 22 -4.25 9.45 -22.91
C LYS A 22 -3.84 8.38 -21.90
N ILE A 23 -4.71 7.95 -20.98
CA ILE A 23 -4.34 6.99 -19.93
C ILE A 23 -4.61 5.54 -20.32
N ILE A 24 -5.51 5.31 -21.29
CA ILE A 24 -5.92 3.97 -21.77
C ILE A 24 -4.73 3.03 -22.03
N PRO A 25 -3.63 3.45 -22.69
CA PRO A 25 -2.49 2.58 -22.97
C PRO A 25 -1.81 2.01 -21.73
N PHE A 26 -1.95 2.68 -20.59
CA PHE A 26 -1.25 2.34 -19.34
C PHE A 26 -2.10 1.52 -18.38
N LEU A 27 -3.40 1.38 -18.62
CA LEU A 27 -4.32 0.74 -17.67
C LEU A 27 -4.13 -0.78 -17.58
N ASP A 28 -3.51 -1.40 -18.59
CA ASP A 28 -3.14 -2.82 -18.59
C ASP A 28 -1.76 -3.07 -17.91
N ASN A 29 -1.08 -2.03 -17.43
CA ASN A 29 0.20 -2.18 -16.72
C ASN A 29 -0.01 -2.84 -15.35
N GLU A 30 0.87 -3.79 -14.98
CA GLU A 30 0.78 -4.59 -13.74
C GLU A 30 0.73 -3.73 -12.46
N PHE A 31 1.28 -2.52 -12.53
CA PHE A 31 1.33 -1.58 -11.43
C PHE A 31 0.05 -0.76 -11.24
N VAL A 32 -0.94 -0.89 -12.13
CA VAL A 32 -2.18 -0.11 -12.07
C VAL A 32 -3.26 -0.88 -11.30
N THR A 33 -3.82 -0.23 -10.28
CA THR A 33 -4.92 -0.79 -9.46
C THR A 33 -6.28 -0.20 -9.81
N GLY A 34 -6.32 0.88 -10.57
CA GLY A 34 -7.54 1.52 -11.03
C GLY A 34 -7.28 2.90 -11.63
N PHE A 35 -8.36 3.61 -11.96
CA PHE A 35 -8.30 4.98 -12.48
C PHE A 35 -9.53 5.78 -12.06
N LYS A 36 -9.45 7.10 -12.21
CA LYS A 36 -10.60 8.01 -12.20
C LYS A 36 -10.33 9.16 -13.15
N GLU A 37 -11.19 9.36 -14.15
CA GLU A 37 -10.99 10.36 -15.22
C GLU A 37 -9.61 10.23 -15.87
N ASP A 38 -8.68 11.14 -15.57
CA ASP A 38 -7.32 11.17 -16.09
C ASP A 38 -6.24 10.69 -15.10
N ARG A 39 -6.67 10.34 -13.88
CA ARG A 39 -5.81 9.89 -12.79
C ARG A 39 -5.69 8.37 -12.80
N ILE A 40 -4.46 7.90 -12.69
CA ILE A 40 -4.11 6.48 -12.53
C ILE A 40 -3.81 6.22 -11.04
N PHE A 41 -4.36 5.13 -10.51
CA PHE A 41 -4.04 4.61 -9.18
C PHE A 41 -3.01 3.49 -9.30
N TYR A 42 -1.97 3.57 -8.47
CA TYR A 42 -0.84 2.65 -8.52
C TYR A 42 -0.86 1.70 -7.32
N SER A 43 -0.32 0.50 -7.51
CA SER A 43 -0.12 -0.48 -6.45
C SER A 43 1.01 -0.06 -5.48
N LYS A 44 1.14 -0.79 -4.38
CA LYS A 44 2.31 -0.64 -3.50
C LYS A 44 3.60 -1.09 -4.19
N ASP A 45 3.51 -2.11 -5.04
CA ASP A 45 4.66 -2.64 -5.79
C ASP A 45 5.20 -1.61 -6.78
N PHE A 46 4.35 -0.75 -7.33
CA PHE A 46 4.77 0.41 -8.12
C PHE A 46 5.68 1.33 -7.31
N ASP A 47 5.24 1.71 -6.10
CA ASP A 47 6.00 2.63 -5.25
C ASP A 47 7.38 2.00 -4.89
N ILE A 48 7.43 0.69 -4.63
CA ILE A 48 8.67 -0.05 -4.35
C ILE A 48 9.58 -0.11 -5.59
N ALA A 49 9.02 -0.46 -6.76
CA ALA A 49 9.78 -0.55 -8.01
C ALA A 49 10.34 0.82 -8.42
N LEU A 50 9.54 1.88 -8.28
CA LEU A 50 9.96 3.23 -8.58
C LEU A 50 11.08 3.70 -7.65
N TYR A 51 11.00 3.37 -6.36
CA TYR A 51 12.06 3.66 -5.41
C TYR A 51 13.38 3.01 -5.80
N LYS A 52 13.38 1.70 -6.10
CA LYS A 52 14.59 0.97 -6.49
C LYS A 52 15.26 1.58 -7.71
N LYS A 53 14.48 1.98 -8.72
CA LYS A 53 15.01 2.67 -9.90
C LYS A 53 15.66 4.01 -9.59
N ILE A 54 15.05 4.80 -8.70
CA ILE A 54 15.58 6.11 -8.34
C ILE A 54 16.82 5.97 -7.44
N HIS A 55 16.70 5.16 -6.39
CA HIS A 55 17.68 5.08 -5.30
C HIS A 55 18.83 4.13 -5.64
N ASP A 56 18.53 2.92 -6.12
CA ASP A 56 19.53 1.88 -6.35
C ASP A 56 20.14 1.97 -7.75
N GLU A 57 19.31 2.27 -8.77
CA GLU A 57 19.78 2.41 -10.17
C GLU A 57 20.17 3.86 -10.53
N GLY A 58 19.99 4.84 -9.64
CA GLY A 58 20.39 6.23 -9.84
C GLY A 58 19.61 6.99 -10.93
N MET A 59 18.43 6.49 -11.31
CA MET A 59 17.61 7.12 -12.36
C MET A 59 16.95 8.41 -11.87
N THR A 60 16.75 9.37 -12.78
CA THR A 60 15.86 10.50 -12.50
C THR A 60 14.41 10.03 -12.36
N TYR A 61 13.54 10.86 -11.75
CA TYR A 61 12.12 10.49 -11.60
C TYR A 61 11.45 10.20 -12.95
N VAL A 62 11.75 10.99 -13.98
CA VAL A 62 11.25 10.79 -15.35
C VAL A 62 11.78 9.47 -15.93
N GLN A 63 13.08 9.20 -15.80
CA GLN A 63 13.68 7.95 -16.31
C GLN A 63 13.08 6.72 -15.63
N ALA A 64 13.00 6.72 -14.30
CA ALA A 64 12.44 5.62 -13.52
C ALA A 64 10.97 5.36 -13.87
N TYR A 65 10.18 6.42 -14.01
CA TYR A 65 8.76 6.33 -14.33
C TYR A 65 8.51 5.78 -15.74
N ASN A 66 9.27 6.27 -16.73
CA ASN A 66 9.27 5.72 -18.09
C ASN A 66 9.72 4.25 -18.12
N ALA A 67 10.75 3.89 -17.36
CA ALA A 67 11.26 2.53 -17.28
C ALA A 67 10.27 1.53 -16.66
N LEU A 68 9.26 2.02 -15.91
CA LEU A 68 8.15 1.21 -15.40
C LEU A 68 6.96 1.15 -16.38
N GLY A 69 7.12 1.65 -17.60
CA GLY A 69 6.11 1.60 -18.65
C GLY A 69 5.13 2.76 -18.64
N PHE A 70 5.45 3.89 -17.97
CA PHE A 70 4.60 5.08 -17.94
C PHE A 70 5.25 6.23 -18.71
N ASP A 71 4.86 6.40 -19.98
CA ASP A 71 5.45 7.38 -20.89
C ASP A 71 5.13 8.83 -20.47
N THR A 72 6.14 9.59 -20.08
CA THR A 72 5.99 10.98 -19.66
C THR A 72 5.70 11.94 -20.81
N ASN A 73 5.94 11.56 -22.07
CA ASN A 73 5.51 12.36 -23.23
C ASN A 73 3.98 12.39 -23.35
N ILE A 74 3.29 11.36 -22.84
CA ILE A 74 1.84 11.25 -22.84
C ILE A 74 1.26 11.69 -21.49
N LEU A 75 1.86 11.25 -20.39
CA LEU A 75 1.32 11.45 -19.04
C LEU A 75 1.80 12.74 -18.36
N GLY A 76 2.79 13.42 -18.94
CA GLY A 76 3.42 14.61 -18.39
C GLY A 76 4.50 14.30 -17.34
N GLU A 77 5.58 15.08 -17.37
CA GLU A 77 6.69 14.93 -16.41
C GLU A 77 6.27 15.24 -14.98
N ASP A 78 5.34 16.18 -14.76
CA ASP A 78 4.84 16.54 -13.42
C ASP A 78 4.31 15.34 -12.64
N ARG A 79 3.72 14.37 -13.36
CA ARG A 79 3.24 13.12 -12.77
C ARG A 79 4.39 12.25 -12.27
N ALA A 80 5.45 12.12 -13.07
CA ALA A 80 6.66 11.40 -12.68
C ALA A 80 7.36 12.09 -11.50
N TYR A 81 7.50 13.42 -11.52
CA TYR A 81 8.06 14.20 -10.42
C TYR A 81 7.26 14.03 -9.13
N SER A 82 5.94 14.08 -9.22
CA SER A 82 5.04 13.91 -8.07
C SER A 82 5.13 12.48 -7.50
N ALA A 83 5.13 11.46 -8.35
CA ALA A 83 5.27 10.07 -7.94
C ALA A 83 6.64 9.81 -7.28
N GLY A 84 7.72 10.26 -7.91
CA GLY A 84 9.08 10.13 -7.39
C GLY A 84 9.24 10.80 -6.03
N LYS A 85 8.82 12.07 -5.89
CA LYS A 85 8.86 12.78 -4.60
C LYS A 85 8.07 12.05 -3.51
N ARG A 86 6.86 11.58 -3.82
CA ARG A 86 6.01 10.84 -2.89
C ARG A 86 6.69 9.57 -2.39
N VAL A 87 7.26 8.78 -3.30
CA VAL A 87 7.94 7.52 -2.97
C VAL A 87 9.19 7.76 -2.15
N MET A 88 10.00 8.74 -2.51
CA MET A 88 11.19 9.11 -1.73
C MET A 88 10.82 9.60 -0.33
N GLN A 89 9.72 10.34 -0.18
CA GLN A 89 9.22 10.75 1.13
C GLN A 89 8.73 9.55 1.95
N LYS A 90 7.94 8.64 1.36
CA LYS A 90 7.52 7.40 2.02
C LYS A 90 8.71 6.57 2.50
N ALA A 91 9.80 6.53 1.73
CA ALA A 91 11.02 5.83 2.13
C ALA A 91 11.67 6.50 3.34
N ARG A 92 11.83 7.82 3.33
CA ARG A 92 12.36 8.61 4.46
C ARG A 92 11.55 8.45 5.74
N ASP A 93 10.23 8.35 5.59
CA ASP A 93 9.31 8.20 6.73
C ASP A 93 9.23 6.75 7.23
N ASN A 94 10.00 5.81 6.68
CA ASN A 94 9.88 4.38 6.93
C ASN A 94 8.43 3.90 6.76
N LYS A 95 7.79 4.29 5.65
CA LYS A 95 6.42 3.90 5.27
C LYS A 95 6.37 3.15 3.93
N LEU A 96 7.45 3.16 3.16
CA LEU A 96 7.49 2.54 1.83
C LEU A 96 7.45 1.01 1.91
N PHE A 97 8.29 0.45 2.78
CA PHE A 97 8.42 -1.00 2.97
C PHE A 97 7.56 -1.54 4.12
N THR A 98 6.82 -0.66 4.79
CA THR A 98 6.08 -1.00 6.00
C THR A 98 4.80 -1.69 5.59
N VAL A 99 4.64 -2.93 6.01
CA VAL A 99 3.35 -3.61 5.98
C VAL A 99 2.52 -3.03 7.12
N ASP A 100 1.28 -2.69 6.83
CA ASP A 100 0.37 -2.08 7.81
C ASP A 100 0.00 -3.11 8.87
N GLU A 101 0.39 -2.83 10.11
CA GLU A 101 0.16 -3.67 11.28
C GLU A 101 -1.33 -3.90 11.56
N THR A 102 -2.21 -2.98 11.16
CA THR A 102 -3.65 -3.09 11.42
C THR A 102 -4.33 -4.20 10.61
N ASN A 103 -3.65 -4.74 9.60
CA ASN A 103 -4.12 -5.89 8.84
C ASN A 103 -3.93 -7.23 9.58
N TYR A 104 -3.25 -7.23 10.73
CA TYR A 104 -2.97 -8.44 11.50
C TYR A 104 -3.74 -8.49 12.81
N ASP A 105 -4.31 -9.65 13.12
CA ASP A 105 -4.91 -9.93 14.42
C ASP A 105 -3.82 -10.30 15.43
N GLY A 106 -3.49 -9.35 16.31
CA GLY A 106 -2.47 -9.54 17.36
C GLY A 106 -2.82 -10.58 18.43
N SER A 107 -4.07 -11.03 18.51
CA SER A 107 -4.50 -12.06 19.46
C SER A 107 -4.07 -13.47 19.03
N VAL A 108 -3.97 -13.70 17.72
CA VAL A 108 -3.56 -14.98 17.13
C VAL A 108 -2.10 -15.28 17.48
N SER A 109 -1.78 -16.54 17.79
CA SER A 109 -0.40 -16.93 18.13
C SER A 109 0.50 -16.99 16.90
N ARG A 110 1.82 -16.82 17.07
CA ARG A 110 2.74 -16.80 15.92
C ARG A 110 2.69 -18.10 15.11
N GLU A 111 2.50 -19.23 15.78
CA GLU A 111 2.40 -20.55 15.17
C GLU A 111 1.18 -20.69 14.24
N GLN A 112 0.11 -19.95 14.51
CA GLN A 112 -1.14 -19.97 13.74
C GLN A 112 -1.12 -19.04 12.52
N MET A 113 -0.20 -18.09 12.45
CA MET A 113 -0.11 -17.09 11.37
C MET A 113 0.36 -17.66 10.02
N GLY A 114 0.92 -18.87 10.00
CA GLY A 114 1.51 -19.45 8.81
C GLY A 114 2.83 -18.78 8.40
N ASN A 115 3.15 -18.85 7.11
CA ASN A 115 4.37 -18.27 6.56
C ASN A 115 4.17 -16.78 6.31
N LEU A 116 5.03 -15.96 6.89
CA LEU A 116 5.06 -14.50 6.72
C LEU A 116 6.41 -14.10 6.11
N THR A 117 6.44 -13.07 5.27
CA THR A 117 7.71 -12.43 4.93
C THR A 117 8.29 -11.69 6.15
N PRO A 118 9.58 -11.31 6.16
CA PRO A 118 10.15 -10.54 7.28
C PRO A 118 9.40 -9.24 7.60
N GLU A 119 8.85 -8.57 6.59
CA GLU A 119 8.09 -7.33 6.76
C GLU A 119 6.69 -7.59 7.32
N GLU A 120 6.03 -8.66 6.87
CA GLU A 120 4.76 -9.13 7.40
C GLU A 120 4.90 -9.62 8.86
N GLU A 121 5.99 -10.34 9.15
CA GLU A 121 6.38 -10.77 10.50
C GLU A 121 6.53 -9.55 11.42
N ARG A 122 7.24 -8.52 10.97
CA ARG A 122 7.41 -7.28 11.74
C ARG A 122 6.07 -6.60 12.02
N ALA A 123 5.21 -6.48 11.01
CA ALA A 123 3.89 -5.85 11.16
C ALA A 123 2.99 -6.65 12.13
N TYR A 124 2.98 -7.98 12.02
CA TYR A 124 2.29 -8.86 12.95
C TYR A 124 2.81 -8.71 14.39
N LEU A 125 4.13 -8.64 14.59
CA LEU A 125 4.71 -8.48 15.94
C LEU A 125 4.33 -7.15 16.57
N VAL A 126 4.21 -6.07 15.78
CA VAL A 126 3.69 -4.78 16.25
C VAL A 126 2.23 -4.92 16.69
N ALA A 127 1.37 -5.54 15.87
CA ALA A 127 -0.03 -5.79 16.22
C ALA A 127 -0.17 -6.64 17.50
N ARG A 128 0.66 -7.68 17.64
CA ARG A 128 0.68 -8.53 18.84
C ARG A 128 1.15 -7.79 20.09
N ASN A 129 2.14 -6.92 19.98
CA ASN A 129 2.58 -6.09 21.10
C ASN A 129 1.43 -5.19 21.59
N HIS A 130 0.72 -4.52 20.67
CA HIS A 130 -0.46 -3.71 21.03
C HIS A 130 -1.54 -4.54 21.74
N TYR A 131 -1.85 -5.74 21.23
CA TYR A 131 -2.80 -6.63 21.89
C TYR A 131 -2.36 -7.01 23.31
N LEU A 132 -1.08 -7.35 23.51
CA LEU A 132 -0.56 -7.73 24.82
C LEU A 132 -0.52 -6.54 25.81
N GLU A 133 -0.26 -5.34 25.32
CA GLU A 133 -0.34 -4.10 26.12
C GLU A 133 -1.76 -3.86 26.62
N GLU A 134 -2.77 -3.98 25.75
CA GLU A 134 -4.18 -3.87 26.13
C GLU A 134 -4.61 -4.96 27.12
N MET A 135 -4.18 -6.21 26.91
CA MET A 135 -4.43 -7.30 27.86
C MET A 135 -3.79 -7.03 29.23
N LEU A 136 -2.57 -6.50 29.26
CA LEU A 136 -1.90 -6.13 30.50
C LEU A 136 -2.65 -5.00 31.22
N LEU A 137 -3.16 -4.01 30.49
CA LEU A 137 -3.97 -2.92 31.05
C LEU A 137 -5.28 -3.46 31.63
N ALA A 138 -5.99 -4.33 30.90
CA ALA A 138 -7.20 -4.98 31.38
C ALA A 138 -6.94 -5.81 32.65
N GLN A 139 -5.85 -6.58 32.69
CA GLN A 139 -5.47 -7.37 33.86
C GLN A 139 -5.17 -6.49 35.08
N LYS A 140 -4.45 -5.37 34.88
CA LYS A 140 -4.17 -4.40 35.95
C LYS A 140 -5.46 -3.80 36.51
N LYS A 141 -6.41 -3.46 35.64
CA LYS A 141 -7.72 -2.91 36.04
C LYS A 141 -8.52 -3.92 36.86
N ILE A 142 -8.65 -5.16 36.37
CA ILE A 142 -9.35 -6.24 37.09
C ILE A 142 -8.75 -6.46 38.48
N ARG A 143 -7.42 -6.47 38.60
CA ARG A 143 -6.75 -6.61 39.89
C ARG A 143 -7.09 -5.46 40.84
N SER A 144 -7.07 -4.23 40.35
CA SER A 144 -7.44 -3.04 41.15
C SER A 144 -8.88 -3.13 41.65
N GLU A 145 -9.82 -3.50 40.79
CA GLU A 145 -11.25 -3.64 41.14
C GLU A 145 -11.47 -4.77 42.17
N LEU A 146 -10.73 -5.88 42.06
CA LEU A 146 -10.76 -6.96 43.05
C LEU A 146 -10.19 -6.51 44.40
N GLU A 147 -9.07 -5.79 44.40
CA GLU A 147 -8.47 -5.22 45.62
C GLU A 147 -9.47 -4.28 46.33
N GLU A 148 -10.16 -3.42 45.58
CA GLU A 148 -11.23 -2.55 46.12
C GLU A 148 -12.42 -3.34 46.70
N TYR A 149 -12.80 -4.47 46.10
CA TYR A 149 -13.91 -5.29 46.60
C TYR A 149 -13.60 -5.98 47.94
N PHE A 150 -12.33 -6.31 48.19
CA PHE A 150 -11.89 -7.03 49.37
C PHE A 150 -11.29 -6.14 50.48
N THR A 151 -11.31 -4.81 50.32
CA THR A 151 -10.81 -3.83 51.30
C THR A 151 -11.96 -2.99 51.85
#